data_AF-A0A136HJM9-F1
#
_entry.id   AF-A0A136HJM9-F1
#
_cell.length_a   1.000
_cell.length_b   1.000
_cell.length_c   1.000
_cell.angle_alpha   90.00
_cell.angle_beta   90.00
_cell.angle_gamma   90.00
#
_symmetry.space_group_name_H-M   'P 1'
#
loop_
_entity.id
_entity.type
_entity.pdbx_description
1 polymer ?
#
loop_
_entity_poly.entity_id
_entity_poly.type
_entity_poly.pdbx_seq_one_letter_code
_entity_poly.pdbx_strand_id
1 'polypeptide(L)'
;MQTIPQVIKAELESTVPDALRSAVTAIFLKPAARRSKLQKWQTDIISNPEVGERKARYIKPKYKPAIYNAMVLCYLMSNTGKVRTLFNNLLEGKKKPIEEAINIIEERFQQQFSEFFCLGIVQESLEPIIQKIQDETWKPLTERLPCPFSSGNLKSLAPLYGKNIPWSEYHSTYSKALKEYQNNRLDIASELLQTLESEAVIRLPIVTTLLKQIQLKIDTSQQYFEYLQENL
;
A
#
# COMPACT_ATOMS: atom_id res chain seq x y z
N MET A 1 24.57 5.80 5.22
CA MET A 1 23.95 4.72 4.42
C MET A 1 22.91 4.01 5.29
N GLN A 2 21.83 3.46 4.73
CA GLN A 2 20.76 2.79 5.49
C GLN A 2 20.67 1.32 5.10
N THR A 3 20.30 0.44 6.03
CA THR A 3 19.98 -0.98 5.76
C THR A 3 18.56 -1.12 5.22
N ILE A 4 18.21 -2.28 4.63
CA ILE A 4 16.82 -2.56 4.16
C ILE A 4 15.79 -2.30 5.27
N PRO A 5 15.93 -2.82 6.51
CA PRO A 5 14.97 -2.54 7.57
C PRO A 5 14.88 -1.06 7.95
N GLN A 6 15.98 -0.30 7.90
CA GLN A 6 15.97 1.14 8.18
C GLN A 6 15.22 1.93 7.10
N VAL A 7 15.34 1.54 5.83
CA VAL A 7 14.56 2.16 4.74
C VAL A 7 13.08 1.81 4.89
N ILE A 8 12.74 0.55 5.15
CA ILE A 8 11.34 0.15 5.40
C ILE A 8 10.76 0.93 6.60
N LYS A 9 11.51 1.04 7.69
CA LYS A 9 11.10 1.81 8.88
C LYS A 9 10.81 3.27 8.54
N ALA A 10 11.62 3.89 7.68
CA ALA A 10 11.42 5.27 7.26
C ALA A 10 10.15 5.44 6.41
N GLU A 11 9.85 4.52 5.49
CA GLU A 11 8.65 4.60 4.65
C GLU A 11 7.35 4.27 5.40
N LEU A 12 7.43 3.42 6.45
CA LEU A 12 6.28 3.07 7.28
C LEU A 12 6.02 4.04 8.44
N GLU A 13 7.02 4.86 8.81
CA GLU A 13 7.06 5.70 10.02
C GLU A 13 6.65 4.95 11.31
N SER A 14 6.89 3.65 11.35
CA SER A 14 6.42 2.76 12.42
C SER A 14 7.31 1.53 12.58
N THR A 15 6.95 0.64 13.51
CA THR A 15 7.65 -0.64 13.69
C THR A 15 7.54 -1.49 12.44
N VAL A 16 8.67 -2.04 11.99
CA VAL A 16 8.71 -2.86 10.77
C VAL A 16 8.23 -4.28 11.09
N PRO A 17 7.14 -4.77 10.45
CA PRO A 17 6.71 -6.14 10.64
C PRO A 17 7.73 -7.14 10.11
N ASP A 18 7.98 -8.21 10.86
CA ASP A 18 9.00 -9.21 10.50
C ASP A 18 8.70 -9.91 9.16
N ALA A 19 7.41 -10.14 8.86
CA ALA A 19 6.97 -10.73 7.60
C ALA A 19 7.33 -9.83 6.41
N LEU A 20 6.99 -8.53 6.48
CA LEU A 20 7.34 -7.55 5.45
C LEU A 20 8.86 -7.37 5.32
N ARG A 21 9.56 -7.25 6.46
CA ARG A 21 11.03 -7.19 6.48
C ARG A 21 11.62 -8.38 5.73
N SER A 22 11.16 -9.59 6.04
CA SER A 22 11.69 -10.83 5.48
C SER A 22 11.36 -10.94 3.98
N ALA A 23 10.14 -10.59 3.58
CA ALA A 23 9.70 -10.57 2.19
C ALA A 23 10.56 -9.62 1.33
N VAL A 24 10.64 -8.35 1.73
CA VAL A 24 11.42 -7.33 1.01
C VAL A 24 12.90 -7.70 1.00
N THR A 25 13.44 -8.16 2.13
CA THR A 25 14.83 -8.60 2.22
C THR A 25 15.12 -9.77 1.28
N ALA A 26 14.19 -10.73 1.13
CA ALA A 26 14.37 -11.89 0.25
C ALA A 26 14.33 -11.56 -1.26
N ILE A 27 13.81 -10.40 -1.65
CA ILE A 27 13.88 -9.92 -3.04
C ILE A 27 15.32 -9.54 -3.39
N PHE A 28 15.95 -8.73 -2.55
CA PHE A 28 17.30 -8.20 -2.79
C PHE A 28 18.41 -9.14 -2.33
N LEU A 29 18.12 -9.99 -1.34
CA LEU A 29 19.07 -10.93 -0.76
C LEU A 29 18.75 -12.37 -1.18
N LYS A 30 19.77 -13.20 -1.07
CA LYS A 30 19.68 -14.64 -1.29
C LYS A 30 19.07 -15.33 -0.05
N PRO A 31 18.14 -16.28 -0.19
CA PRO A 31 17.88 -17.22 0.90
C PRO A 31 19.14 -18.03 1.16
N ALA A 32 19.49 -18.24 2.43
CA ALA A 32 20.76 -18.85 2.85
C ALA A 32 21.04 -20.23 2.24
N ALA A 33 20.03 -20.90 1.66
CA ALA A 33 20.04 -22.33 1.36
C ALA A 33 20.49 -22.79 -0.06
N ARG A 34 20.71 -21.95 -1.08
CA ARG A 34 21.02 -22.45 -2.46
C ARG A 34 22.17 -21.74 -3.15
N ARG A 35 23.23 -22.40 -3.60
CA ARG A 35 24.47 -21.83 -4.22
C ARG A 35 24.32 -21.13 -5.60
N SER A 36 23.26 -20.38 -5.91
CA SER A 36 23.22 -19.54 -7.12
C SER A 36 24.01 -18.22 -6.95
N LYS A 37 24.63 -17.72 -8.03
CA LYS A 37 25.26 -16.39 -8.04
C LYS A 37 24.18 -15.32 -7.84
N LEU A 38 24.47 -14.29 -7.02
CA LEU A 38 23.61 -13.09 -6.97
C LEU A 38 23.56 -12.48 -8.37
N GLN A 39 22.40 -11.94 -8.75
CA GLN A 39 22.31 -11.21 -10.01
C GLN A 39 23.10 -9.90 -9.90
N LYS A 40 23.66 -9.45 -11.03
CA LYS A 40 24.54 -8.26 -11.07
C LYS A 40 23.90 -7.02 -10.45
N TRP A 41 22.61 -6.80 -10.74
CA TRP A 41 21.87 -5.68 -10.17
C TRP A 41 21.70 -5.76 -8.65
N GLN A 42 21.61 -6.97 -8.07
CA GLN A 42 21.49 -7.16 -6.62
C GLN A 42 22.78 -6.75 -5.91
N THR A 43 23.93 -7.06 -6.51
CA THR A 43 25.24 -6.61 -6.01
C THR A 43 25.44 -5.10 -6.19
N ASP A 44 24.81 -4.48 -7.18
CA ASP A 44 24.93 -3.04 -7.41
C ASP A 44 24.21 -2.21 -6.35
N ILE A 45 23.09 -2.72 -5.81
CA ILE A 45 22.25 -2.06 -4.80
C ILE A 45 22.90 -2.06 -3.42
N ILE A 46 23.54 -3.18 -3.06
CA ILE A 46 24.05 -3.45 -1.72
C ILE A 46 25.50 -3.00 -1.59
N SER A 47 25.80 -2.16 -0.61
CA SER A 47 27.18 -1.93 -0.15
C SER A 47 27.47 -2.79 1.08
N ASN A 48 28.63 -3.45 1.05
CA ASN A 48 29.23 -4.13 2.20
C ASN A 48 30.45 -3.31 2.64
N PRO A 49 30.30 -2.23 3.42
CA PRO A 49 31.44 -1.59 4.04
C PRO A 49 32.10 -2.59 5.00
N GLU A 50 33.42 -2.72 4.95
CA GLU A 50 34.23 -3.64 5.78
C GLU A 50 34.38 -3.14 7.23
N VAL A 51 33.27 -2.73 7.87
CA VAL A 51 33.34 -2.14 9.21
C VAL A 51 32.68 -3.08 10.22
N GLY A 52 33.52 -3.78 10.99
CA GLY A 52 33.15 -4.51 12.20
C GLY A 52 32.44 -5.86 11.99
N GLU A 53 32.50 -6.71 13.02
CA GLU A 53 32.18 -8.16 13.04
C GLU A 53 30.76 -8.59 12.60
N ARG A 54 29.92 -7.66 12.11
CA ARG A 54 28.65 -7.99 11.46
C ARG A 54 28.60 -7.29 10.11
N LYS A 55 28.66 -8.08 9.03
CA LYS A 55 28.46 -7.65 7.63
C LYS A 55 27.04 -7.08 7.43
N ALA A 56 26.79 -5.88 7.93
CA ALA A 56 25.55 -5.17 7.70
C ALA A 56 25.49 -4.81 6.21
N ARG A 57 24.40 -5.24 5.56
CA ARG A 57 24.15 -4.96 4.15
C ARG A 57 23.44 -3.61 4.04
N TYR A 58 24.16 -2.61 3.58
CA TYR A 58 23.64 -1.26 3.39
C TYR A 58 23.14 -1.06 1.96
N ILE A 59 22.23 -0.13 1.79
CA ILE A 59 21.70 0.27 0.49
C ILE A 59 22.34 1.61 0.12
N LYS A 60 22.84 1.70 -1.12
CA LYS A 60 23.30 2.99 -1.65
C LYS A 60 22.10 3.93 -1.79
N PRO A 61 22.18 5.21 -1.38
CA PRO A 61 21.03 6.12 -1.31
C PRO A 61 20.16 6.20 -2.57
N LYS A 62 20.79 6.15 -3.75
CA LYS A 62 20.08 6.19 -5.05
C LYS A 62 19.12 5.02 -5.30
N TYR A 63 19.22 3.93 -4.54
CA TYR A 63 18.40 2.73 -4.68
C TYR A 63 17.34 2.54 -3.59
N LYS A 64 17.11 3.55 -2.73
CA LYS A 64 15.95 3.53 -1.81
C LYS A 64 14.61 3.34 -2.54
N PRO A 65 14.38 3.94 -3.74
CA PRO A 65 13.16 3.69 -4.52
C PRO A 65 12.90 2.20 -4.80
N ALA A 66 13.94 1.39 -5.01
CA ALA A 66 13.79 -0.05 -5.20
C ALA A 66 13.11 -0.73 -3.99
N ILE A 67 13.45 -0.32 -2.76
CA ILE A 67 12.86 -0.88 -1.54
C ILE A 67 11.40 -0.48 -1.42
N TYR A 68 11.09 0.79 -1.70
CA TYR A 68 9.71 1.27 -1.76
C TYR A 68 8.89 0.48 -2.79
N ASN A 69 9.41 0.31 -4.00
CA ASN A 69 8.74 -0.46 -5.06
C ASN A 69 8.51 -1.91 -4.65
N ALA A 70 9.49 -2.52 -3.99
CA ALA A 70 9.35 -3.87 -3.46
C ALA A 70 8.26 -3.96 -2.38
N MET A 71 8.12 -2.96 -1.49
CA MET A 71 7.04 -2.93 -0.51
C MET A 71 5.67 -2.85 -1.18
N VAL A 72 5.51 -1.96 -2.18
CA VAL A 72 4.27 -1.83 -2.97
C VAL A 72 3.93 -3.14 -3.67
N LEU A 73 4.88 -3.73 -4.40
CA LEU A 73 4.66 -4.95 -5.17
C LEU A 73 4.44 -6.19 -4.27
N CYS A 74 5.14 -6.28 -3.13
CA CYS A 74 4.89 -7.33 -2.14
C CYS A 74 3.45 -7.28 -1.62
N TYR A 75 2.93 -6.08 -1.42
CA TYR A 75 1.55 -5.90 -1.02
C TYR A 75 0.58 -6.26 -2.16
N LEU A 76 0.73 -5.66 -3.34
CA LEU A 76 -0.20 -5.87 -4.46
C LEU A 76 -0.21 -7.31 -5.00
N MET A 77 0.91 -8.04 -4.93
CA MET A 77 1.00 -9.39 -5.49
C MET A 77 0.89 -10.52 -4.45
N SER A 78 0.99 -10.23 -3.15
CA SER A 78 1.09 -11.23 -2.05
C SER A 78 2.20 -12.27 -2.18
N ASN A 79 3.07 -12.19 -3.18
CA ASN A 79 3.98 -13.28 -3.52
C ASN A 79 5.39 -12.75 -3.78
N THR A 80 6.23 -12.80 -2.74
CA THR A 80 7.62 -12.38 -2.77
C THR A 80 8.43 -13.02 -3.92
N GLY A 81 8.14 -14.28 -4.25
CA GLY A 81 8.81 -14.98 -5.35
C GLY A 81 8.47 -14.36 -6.70
N LYS A 82 7.19 -14.07 -6.95
CA LYS A 82 6.73 -13.41 -8.17
C LYS A 82 7.23 -11.97 -8.28
N VAL A 83 7.27 -11.23 -7.17
CA VAL A 83 7.87 -9.88 -7.15
C VAL A 83 9.35 -9.93 -7.53
N ARG A 84 10.11 -10.88 -6.96
CA ARG A 84 11.53 -11.07 -7.33
C ARG A 84 11.69 -11.39 -8.82
N THR A 85 10.84 -12.26 -9.35
CA THR A 85 10.83 -12.60 -10.78
C THR A 85 10.55 -11.35 -11.62
N LEU A 86 9.55 -10.53 -11.25
CA LEU A 86 9.24 -9.27 -11.93
C LEU A 86 10.45 -8.32 -11.95
N PHE A 87 11.14 -8.10 -10.82
CA PHE A 87 12.36 -7.28 -10.79
C PHE A 87 13.42 -7.78 -11.77
N ASN A 88 13.65 -9.10 -11.84
CA ASN A 88 14.62 -9.65 -12.79
C ASN A 88 14.19 -9.38 -14.24
N ASN A 89 12.90 -9.56 -14.55
CA ASN A 89 12.38 -9.39 -15.90
C ASN A 89 12.41 -7.94 -16.36
N LEU A 90 12.05 -7.00 -15.49
CA LEU A 90 12.16 -5.56 -15.76
C LEU A 90 13.60 -5.14 -16.06
N LEU A 91 14.57 -5.71 -15.34
CA LEU A 91 15.98 -5.40 -15.51
C LEU A 91 16.65 -6.13 -16.69
N GLU A 92 16.06 -7.23 -17.14
CA GLU A 92 16.49 -7.99 -18.32
C GLU A 92 15.71 -7.60 -19.60
N GLY A 93 14.74 -6.69 -19.51
CA GLY A 93 13.92 -6.24 -20.65
C GLY A 93 12.95 -7.29 -21.19
N LYS A 94 12.45 -8.20 -20.35
CA LYS A 94 11.57 -9.31 -20.76
C LYS A 94 10.09 -8.94 -20.63
N LYS A 95 9.35 -8.93 -21.75
CA LYS A 95 7.92 -8.54 -21.80
C LYS A 95 6.92 -9.56 -21.27
N LYS A 96 6.94 -10.81 -21.76
CA LYS A 96 5.94 -11.85 -21.36
C LYS A 96 5.77 -12.02 -19.85
N PRO A 97 6.84 -12.02 -19.03
CA PRO A 97 6.69 -12.15 -17.59
C PRO A 97 6.15 -10.90 -16.87
N ILE A 98 6.06 -9.76 -17.56
CA ILE A 98 5.46 -8.53 -17.03
C ILE A 98 3.92 -8.65 -17.07
N GLU A 99 3.37 -9.21 -18.15
CA GLU A 99 1.92 -9.49 -18.28
C GLU A 99 1.43 -10.42 -17.16
N GLU A 100 2.20 -11.46 -16.83
CA GLU A 100 1.87 -12.35 -15.71
C GLU A 100 1.77 -11.59 -14.37
N ALA A 101 2.68 -10.62 -14.14
CA ALA A 101 2.64 -9.84 -12.91
C ALA A 101 1.43 -8.89 -12.86
N ILE A 102 1.03 -8.32 -13.99
CA ILE A 102 -0.16 -7.47 -14.10
C ILE A 102 -1.42 -8.29 -13.82
N ASN A 103 -1.55 -9.46 -14.44
CA ASN A 103 -2.68 -10.37 -14.19
C ASN A 103 -2.79 -10.73 -12.71
N ILE A 104 -1.68 -10.99 -12.01
CA ILE A 104 -1.69 -11.27 -10.56
C ILE A 104 -2.25 -10.08 -9.76
N ILE A 105 -1.88 -8.85 -10.12
CA ILE A 105 -2.37 -7.64 -9.44
C ILE A 105 -3.87 -7.48 -9.67
N GLU A 106 -4.33 -7.64 -10.91
CA GLU A 106 -5.74 -7.52 -11.29
C GLU A 106 -6.60 -8.62 -10.66
N GLU A 107 -6.15 -9.88 -10.70
CA GLU A 107 -6.85 -11.00 -10.05
C GLU A 107 -6.96 -10.77 -8.55
N ARG A 108 -5.89 -10.30 -7.89
CA ARG A 108 -5.93 -9.99 -6.46
C ARG A 108 -6.90 -8.84 -6.17
N PHE A 109 -6.91 -7.80 -6.98
CA PHE A 109 -7.83 -6.68 -6.82
C PHE A 109 -9.29 -7.16 -6.78
N GLN A 110 -9.64 -8.10 -7.66
CA GLN A 110 -10.99 -8.70 -7.68
C GLN A 110 -11.24 -9.63 -6.48
N GLN A 111 -10.28 -10.50 -6.14
CA GLN A 111 -10.44 -11.48 -5.05
C GLN A 111 -10.48 -10.85 -3.65
N GLN A 112 -9.70 -9.79 -3.43
CA GLN A 112 -9.55 -9.11 -2.14
C GLN A 112 -10.22 -7.74 -2.14
N PHE A 113 -11.34 -7.61 -2.87
CA PHE A 113 -12.04 -6.35 -3.05
C PHE A 113 -12.33 -5.63 -1.71
N SER A 114 -12.80 -6.33 -0.69
CA SER A 114 -13.12 -5.72 0.61
C SER A 114 -11.91 -5.10 1.30
N GLU A 115 -10.74 -5.76 1.25
CA GLU A 115 -9.48 -5.21 1.79
C GLU A 115 -9.09 -3.94 1.04
N PHE A 116 -9.06 -4.02 -0.30
CA PHE A 116 -8.61 -2.94 -1.16
C PHE A 116 -9.53 -1.72 -1.04
N PHE A 117 -10.84 -1.97 -1.05
CA PHE A 117 -11.85 -0.94 -0.81
C PHE A 117 -11.65 -0.24 0.53
N CYS A 118 -11.49 -1.00 1.63
CA CYS A 118 -11.29 -0.46 2.97
C CYS A 118 -10.03 0.42 3.08
N LEU A 119 -9.00 0.12 2.30
CA LEU A 119 -7.75 0.87 2.22
C LEU A 119 -7.81 2.02 1.19
N GLY A 120 -8.92 2.16 0.48
CA GLY A 120 -9.11 3.15 -0.58
C GLY A 120 -8.19 2.91 -1.78
N ILE A 121 -7.89 1.65 -2.08
CA ILE A 121 -7.21 1.25 -3.31
C ILE A 121 -8.30 1.03 -4.36
N VAL A 122 -8.25 1.84 -5.40
CA VAL A 122 -9.22 1.83 -6.51
C VAL A 122 -8.52 1.55 -7.83
N GLN A 123 -9.26 1.20 -8.87
CA GLN A 123 -8.67 0.88 -10.18
C GLN A 123 -7.83 2.04 -10.72
N GLU A 124 -8.27 3.27 -10.52
CA GLU A 124 -7.59 4.50 -10.92
C GLU A 124 -6.24 4.70 -10.19
N SER A 125 -6.07 4.09 -9.02
CA SER A 125 -4.81 4.11 -8.28
C SER A 125 -3.84 3.01 -8.74
N LEU A 126 -4.36 1.93 -9.32
CA LEU A 126 -3.57 0.80 -9.83
C LEU A 126 -3.11 1.03 -11.27
N GLU A 127 -3.92 1.71 -12.09
CA GLU A 127 -3.63 1.96 -13.50
C GLU A 127 -2.26 2.65 -13.71
N PRO A 128 -1.88 3.70 -12.96
CA PRO A 128 -0.55 4.30 -13.08
C PRO A 128 0.60 3.37 -12.68
N ILE A 129 0.34 2.41 -11.78
CA ILE A 129 1.33 1.40 -11.36
C ILE A 129 1.53 0.38 -12.50
N ILE A 130 0.43 -0.08 -13.11
CA ILE A 130 0.46 -1.00 -14.24
C ILE A 130 1.17 -0.36 -15.43
N GLN A 131 0.82 0.89 -15.77
CA GLN A 131 1.48 1.65 -16.84
C GLN A 131 2.98 1.80 -16.59
N LYS A 132 3.40 2.13 -15.36
CA LYS A 132 4.82 2.18 -14.98
C LYS A 132 5.53 0.85 -15.16
N ILE A 133 4.88 -0.26 -14.80
CA ILE A 133 5.44 -1.60 -14.94
C ILE A 133 5.60 -2.00 -16.42
N GLN A 134 4.71 -1.52 -17.30
CA GLN A 134 4.78 -1.75 -18.75
C GLN A 134 5.77 -0.83 -19.47
N ASP A 135 6.07 0.34 -18.90
CA ASP A 135 7.00 1.32 -19.47
C ASP A 135 8.44 0.81 -19.46
N GLU A 136 8.98 0.55 -20.66
CA GLU A 136 10.36 0.09 -20.85
C GLU A 136 11.41 1.14 -20.45
N THR A 137 11.04 2.41 -20.39
CA THR A 137 11.94 3.49 -20.01
C THR A 137 12.04 3.67 -18.49
N TRP A 138 11.08 3.11 -17.74
CA TRP A 138 11.04 3.19 -16.29
C TRP A 138 12.21 2.43 -15.66
N LYS A 139 12.87 3.07 -14.69
CA LYS A 139 14.00 2.47 -13.96
C LYS A 139 13.55 1.98 -12.59
N PRO A 140 13.20 0.69 -12.41
CA PRO A 140 12.60 0.17 -11.18
C PRO A 140 13.49 0.26 -9.94
N LEU A 141 14.80 0.47 -10.11
CA LEU A 141 15.74 0.59 -9.00
C LEU A 141 15.89 2.02 -8.48
N THR A 142 15.67 3.02 -9.31
CA THR A 142 15.97 4.43 -9.02
C THR A 142 14.74 5.33 -9.03
N GLU A 143 13.62 4.86 -9.58
CA GLU A 143 12.39 5.62 -9.69
C GLU A 143 11.26 4.94 -8.93
N ARG A 144 10.44 5.72 -8.22
CA ARG A 144 9.33 5.18 -7.42
C ARG A 144 8.12 4.86 -8.28
N LEU A 145 7.41 3.81 -7.88
CA LEU A 145 6.03 3.55 -8.25
C LEU A 145 5.09 4.57 -7.56
N PRO A 146 3.94 4.86 -8.16
CA PRO A 146 2.84 5.52 -7.47
C PRO A 146 2.44 4.78 -6.19
N CYS A 147 1.91 5.51 -5.20
CA CYS A 147 1.34 4.90 -4.00
C CYS A 147 -0.07 4.38 -4.31
N PRO A 148 -0.37 3.08 -4.06
CA PRO A 148 -1.72 2.54 -4.31
C PRO A 148 -2.75 2.99 -3.28
N PHE A 149 -2.32 3.43 -2.09
CA PHE A 149 -3.22 3.83 -1.01
C PHE A 149 -3.72 5.27 -1.20
N SER A 150 -5.03 5.48 -1.00
CA SER A 150 -5.66 6.81 -0.93
C SER A 150 -5.04 7.75 0.12
N SER A 151 -4.40 7.21 1.16
CA SER A 151 -3.66 7.99 2.16
C SER A 151 -2.40 8.68 1.61
N GLY A 152 -1.95 8.30 0.42
CA GLY A 152 -0.75 8.83 -0.23
C GLY A 152 0.58 8.34 0.37
N ASN A 153 0.54 7.38 1.29
CA ASN A 153 1.73 6.82 1.93
C ASN A 153 1.56 5.34 2.31
N LEU A 154 2.69 4.68 2.62
CA LEU A 154 2.72 3.26 2.96
C LEU A 154 2.50 2.97 4.45
N LYS A 155 2.15 3.96 5.28
CA LYS A 155 1.98 3.76 6.73
C LYS A 155 0.91 2.70 7.04
N SER A 156 -0.11 2.63 6.18
CA SER A 156 -1.18 1.64 6.27
C SER A 156 -0.70 0.20 6.11
N LEU A 157 0.50 -0.06 5.54
CA LEU A 157 1.03 -1.42 5.39
C LEU A 157 1.42 -2.06 6.71
N ALA A 158 2.02 -1.30 7.63
CA ALA A 158 2.57 -1.86 8.86
C ALA A 158 1.55 -2.66 9.69
N PRO A 159 0.34 -2.14 9.97
CA PRO A 159 -0.63 -2.88 10.77
C PRO A 159 -1.31 -4.05 10.05
N LEU A 160 -1.16 -4.18 8.73
CA LEU A 160 -1.72 -5.32 7.97
C LEU A 160 -0.97 -6.63 8.27
N TYR A 161 0.31 -6.53 8.61
CA TYR A 161 1.14 -7.70 8.90
C TYR A 161 1.00 -8.10 10.37
N GLY A 162 0.34 -9.23 10.62
CA GLY A 162 0.25 -9.84 11.95
C GLY A 162 -1.08 -9.64 12.67
N LYS A 163 -2.09 -9.09 11.99
CA LYS A 163 -3.45 -8.97 12.54
C LYS A 163 -4.45 -9.63 11.60
N ASN A 164 -5.40 -10.38 12.17
CA ASN A 164 -6.54 -10.87 11.41
C ASN A 164 -7.58 -9.76 11.34
N ILE A 165 -7.72 -9.13 10.17
CA ILE A 165 -8.60 -7.98 9.98
C ILE A 165 -9.89 -8.46 9.32
N PRO A 166 -11.08 -8.22 9.92
CA PRO A 166 -12.35 -8.67 9.36
C PRO A 166 -12.83 -7.74 8.24
N TRP A 167 -12.13 -7.75 7.10
CA TRP A 167 -12.40 -6.85 5.97
C TRP A 167 -13.84 -6.88 5.47
N SER A 168 -14.45 -8.07 5.41
CA SER A 168 -15.83 -8.23 4.97
C SER A 168 -16.83 -7.57 5.93
N GLU A 169 -16.55 -7.59 7.23
CA GLU A 169 -17.38 -6.93 8.24
C GLU A 169 -17.25 -5.42 8.14
N TYR A 170 -16.02 -4.90 8.03
CA TYR A 170 -15.76 -3.48 7.82
C TYR A 170 -16.48 -2.96 6.57
N HIS A 171 -16.37 -3.69 5.45
CA HIS A 171 -17.06 -3.38 4.21
C HIS A 171 -18.59 -3.41 4.36
N SER A 172 -19.13 -4.38 5.10
CA SER A 172 -20.58 -4.51 5.33
C SER A 172 -21.12 -3.36 6.17
N THR A 173 -20.46 -3.02 7.28
CA THR A 173 -20.83 -1.89 8.14
C THR A 173 -20.74 -0.56 7.38
N TYR A 174 -19.67 -0.36 6.61
CA TYR A 174 -19.55 0.81 5.74
C TYR A 174 -20.69 0.87 4.71
N SER A 175 -21.01 -0.25 4.07
CA SER A 175 -22.10 -0.30 3.07
C SER A 175 -23.46 0.03 3.67
N LYS A 176 -23.72 -0.38 4.92
CA LYS A 176 -24.93 0.02 5.66
C LYS A 176 -24.95 1.52 5.92
N ALA A 177 -23.85 2.08 6.42
CA ALA A 177 -23.75 3.52 6.66
C ALA A 177 -23.92 4.33 5.38
N LEU A 178 -23.36 3.87 4.26
CA LEU A 178 -23.54 4.52 2.95
C LEU A 178 -25.00 4.52 2.50
N LYS A 179 -25.75 3.43 2.73
CA LYS A 179 -27.19 3.37 2.45
C LYS A 179 -27.98 4.36 3.30
N GLU A 180 -27.69 4.47 4.59
CA GLU A 180 -28.36 5.45 5.46
C GLU A 180 -28.01 6.90 5.06
N TYR A 181 -26.77 7.15 4.65
CA TYR A 181 -26.36 8.44 4.06
C TYR A 181 -27.15 8.79 2.80
N GLN A 182 -27.31 7.82 1.89
CA GLN A 182 -28.12 7.98 0.67
C GLN A 182 -29.60 8.22 0.98
N ASN A 183 -30.12 7.62 2.06
CA ASN A 183 -31.47 7.86 2.59
C ASN A 183 -31.59 9.16 3.41
N ASN A 184 -30.54 9.99 3.43
CA ASN A 184 -30.46 11.25 4.18
C ASN A 184 -30.59 11.12 5.70
N ARG A 185 -30.36 9.94 6.26
CA ARG A 185 -30.28 9.69 7.71
C ARG A 185 -28.85 9.87 8.19
N LEU A 186 -28.45 11.14 8.25
CA LEU A 186 -27.05 11.55 8.48
C LEU A 186 -26.54 11.21 9.88
N ASP A 187 -27.42 11.26 10.87
CA ASP A 187 -27.19 10.86 12.26
C ASP A 187 -26.81 9.37 12.36
N ILE A 188 -27.64 8.48 11.83
CA ILE A 188 -27.42 7.03 11.85
C ILE A 188 -26.17 6.67 11.04
N ALA A 189 -25.99 7.30 9.87
CA ALA A 189 -24.80 7.09 9.04
C ALA A 189 -23.51 7.49 9.79
N SER A 190 -23.53 8.64 10.49
CA SER A 190 -22.38 9.11 11.27
C SER A 190 -22.07 8.18 12.44
N GLU A 191 -23.09 7.75 13.20
CA GLU A 191 -22.93 6.84 14.34
C GLU A 191 -22.31 5.49 13.93
N LEU A 192 -22.79 4.90 12.83
CA LEU A 192 -22.24 3.66 12.28
C LEU A 192 -20.77 3.80 11.87
N LEU A 193 -20.41 4.93 11.25
CA LEU A 193 -19.05 5.20 10.80
C LEU A 193 -18.10 5.50 11.96
N GLN A 194 -18.55 6.23 12.98
CA GLN A 194 -17.76 6.50 14.18
C GLN A 194 -17.52 5.21 14.98
N THR A 195 -18.54 4.37 15.11
CA THR A 195 -18.42 3.04 15.73
C THR A 195 -17.38 2.21 14.98
N LEU A 196 -17.51 2.13 13.65
CA LEU A 196 -16.55 1.43 12.79
C LEU A 196 -15.13 2.00 12.93
N GLU A 197 -14.95 3.32 12.99
CA GLU A 197 -13.64 3.94 13.17
C GLU A 197 -13.02 3.61 14.54
N SER A 198 -13.84 3.51 15.58
CA SER A 198 -13.39 3.18 16.94
C SER A 198 -13.00 1.70 17.11
N GLU A 199 -13.71 0.79 16.44
CA GLU A 199 -13.47 -0.65 16.48
C GLU A 199 -12.40 -1.08 15.47
N ALA A 200 -12.16 -0.26 14.45
CA ALA A 200 -11.22 -0.60 13.40
C ALA A 200 -9.79 -0.70 13.93
N VAL A 201 -9.16 -1.84 13.65
CA VAL A 201 -7.77 -2.13 14.02
C VAL A 201 -6.79 -1.20 13.29
N ILE A 202 -7.23 -0.66 12.16
CA ILE A 202 -6.48 0.24 11.29
C ILE A 202 -7.33 1.43 10.91
N ARG A 203 -6.69 2.54 10.56
CA ARG A 203 -7.41 3.68 10.00
C ARG A 203 -7.97 3.32 8.61
N LEU A 204 -9.25 3.60 8.42
CA LEU A 204 -9.99 3.35 7.17
C LEU A 204 -10.20 4.68 6.42
N PRO A 205 -9.44 4.97 5.33
CA PRO A 205 -9.56 6.25 4.62
C PRO A 205 -10.96 6.54 4.08
N ILE A 206 -11.68 5.49 3.66
CA ILE A 206 -13.06 5.59 3.18
C ILE A 206 -14.01 6.11 4.26
N VAL A 207 -13.83 5.69 5.51
CA VAL A 207 -14.66 6.10 6.66
C VAL A 207 -14.42 7.57 6.96
N THR A 208 -13.15 7.97 7.07
CA THR A 208 -12.76 9.38 7.26
C THR A 208 -13.32 10.27 6.15
N THR A 209 -13.36 9.79 4.90
CA THR A 209 -13.87 10.57 3.75
C THR A 209 -15.38 10.75 3.82
N LEU A 210 -16.14 9.67 4.11
CA LEU A 210 -17.59 9.75 4.20
C LEU A 210 -18.06 10.56 5.42
N LEU A 211 -17.38 10.44 6.58
CA LEU A 211 -17.66 11.28 7.75
C LEU A 211 -17.49 12.77 7.44
N LYS A 212 -16.43 13.14 6.71
CA LYS A 212 -16.25 14.55 6.27
C LYS A 212 -17.37 15.03 5.36
N GLN A 213 -17.83 14.19 4.44
CA GLN A 213 -18.95 14.53 3.56
C GLN A 213 -20.26 14.72 4.34
N ILE A 214 -20.52 13.85 5.32
CA ILE A 214 -21.68 13.97 6.22
C ILE A 214 -21.62 15.29 6.98
N GLN A 215 -20.47 15.62 7.59
CA GLN A 215 -20.31 16.86 8.35
C GLN A 215 -20.52 18.10 7.48
N LEU A 216 -19.92 18.13 6.29
CA LEU A 216 -20.11 19.23 5.34
C LEU A 216 -21.59 19.42 4.98
N LYS A 217 -22.33 18.32 4.80
CA LYS A 217 -23.76 18.38 4.48
C LYS A 217 -24.57 18.93 5.65
N ILE A 218 -24.26 18.53 6.88
CA ILE A 218 -24.89 19.04 8.11
C ILE A 218 -24.62 20.54 8.25
N ASP A 219 -23.35 20.96 8.16
CA ASP A 219 -22.95 22.36 8.30
C ASP A 219 -23.63 23.24 7.25
N THR A 220 -23.69 22.77 6.00
CA THR A 220 -24.35 23.48 4.90
C THR A 220 -25.85 23.63 5.16
N SER A 221 -26.52 22.57 5.61
CA SER A 221 -27.95 22.62 5.96
C SER A 221 -28.22 23.58 7.13
N GLN A 222 -27.34 23.63 8.12
CA GLN A 222 -27.46 24.54 9.25
C GLN A 222 -27.29 26.00 8.81
N GLN A 223 -26.29 26.32 7.99
CA GLN A 223 -26.08 27.66 7.44
C GLN A 223 -27.29 28.14 6.62
N TYR A 224 -27.87 27.28 5.80
CA TYR A 224 -29.09 27.62 5.06
C TYR A 224 -30.27 27.91 5.98
N PHE A 225 -30.42 27.16 7.08
CA PHE A 225 -31.49 27.38 8.04
C PHE A 225 -31.30 28.71 8.79
N GLU A 226 -30.08 29.01 9.24
CA GLU A 226 -29.72 30.28 9.90
C GLU A 226 -30.01 31.47 8.96
N TYR A 227 -29.59 31.38 7.69
CA TYR A 227 -29.88 32.42 6.68
C TYR A 227 -31.38 32.63 6.49
N LEU A 228 -32.18 31.55 6.43
CA LEU A 228 -33.64 31.68 6.30
C LEU A 228 -34.27 32.33 7.53
N GLN A 229 -33.78 32.02 8.74
CA GLN A 229 -34.27 32.65 9.97
C GLN A 229 -33.93 34.15 10.04
N GLU A 230 -32.77 34.56 9.52
CA GLU A 230 -32.37 35.98 9.52
C GLU A 230 -33.11 36.82 8.47
N ASN A 231 -33.70 36.19 7.44
CA ASN A 231 -34.36 36.85 6.31
C ASN A 231 -35.87 36.59 6.22
N LEU A 232 -36.48 36.01 7.27
CA LEU A 232 -37.94 35.85 7.47
C LEU A 232 -38.44 36.88 8.48
#